data_AF-A0A0B8NQA6-F1
#
_entry.id   AF-A0A0B8NQA6-F1
#
_cell.length_a   1.000
_cell.length_b   1.000
_cell.length_c   1.000
_cell.angle_alpha   90.00
_cell.angle_beta   90.00
_cell.angle_gamma   90.00
#
_symmetry.space_group_name_H-M   'P 1'
#
loop_
_entity.id
_entity.type
_entity.pdbx_description
1 polymer ?
#
loop_
_entity_poly.entity_id
_entity_poly.type
_entity_poly.pdbx_seq_one_letter_code
_entity_poly.pdbx_strand_id
1 'polypeptide(L)' 'MGLLMLESGQGEQITITADGSEAKQAISAISELIEGKFEEDD' A
#
# COMPACT_ATOMS: atom_id res chain seq x y z
N MET A 1 4.71 4.07 7.07
CA MET A 1 4.51 5.53 7.11
C MET A 1 4.62 6.24 5.76
N GLY A 2 5.41 5.76 4.77
CA GLY A 2 5.57 6.47 3.48
C GLY A 2 4.32 6.57 2.60
N LEU A 3 3.44 5.56 2.61
CA LEU A 3 2.20 5.57 1.81
C LEU A 3 1.17 6.61 2.28
N LEU A 4 1.12 6.93 3.58
CA LEU A 4 0.21 7.94 4.13
C LEU A 4 0.61 9.37 3.74
N MET A 5 1.91 9.62 3.48
CA MET A 5 2.39 10.94 3.03
C MET A 5 2.29 11.16 1.52
N LEU A 6 1.81 10.17 0.76
CA LEU A 6 1.77 10.27 -0.70
C LEU A 6 0.65 11.19 -1.22
N GLU A 7 -0.16 11.80 -0.34
CA GLU A 7 -1.33 12.61 -0.70
C GLU A 7 -2.18 11.96 -1.80
N SER A 8 -2.22 10.61 -1.87
CA SER A 8 -2.97 9.92 -2.90
C SER A 8 -4.45 10.10 -2.65
N GLY A 9 -5.01 11.07 -3.35
CA GLY A 9 -6.44 11.34 -3.35
C GLY A 9 -7.21 10.14 -3.88
N GLN A 10 -8.47 10.02 -3.46
CA GLN A 10 -9.38 9.01 -3.99
C GLN A 10 -9.44 9.10 -5.53
N GLY A 11 -9.16 7.98 -6.21
CA GLY A 11 -9.18 7.91 -7.68
C GLY A 11 -7.80 8.02 -8.34
N GLU A 12 -6.71 8.17 -7.58
CA GLU A 12 -5.36 8.08 -8.14
C GLU A 12 -4.91 6.63 -8.36
N GLN A 13 -4.09 6.43 -9.40
CA GLN A 13 -3.41 5.18 -9.68
C GLN A 13 -1.94 5.31 -9.30
N ILE A 14 -1.48 4.44 -8.41
CA ILE A 14 -0.07 4.35 -8.01
C ILE A 14 0.51 3.01 -8.45
N THR A 15 1.78 3.01 -8.85
CA THR A 15 2.53 1.80 -9.19
C THR A 15 3.52 1.49 -8.08
N ILE A 16 3.44 0.28 -7.52
CA ILE A 16 4.31 -0.17 -6.44
C ILE A 16 5.25 -1.25 -7.00
N THR A 17 6.55 -1.07 -6.78
CA THR A 17 7.59 -2.04 -7.16
C THR A 17 8.40 -2.42 -5.95
N ALA A 18 8.64 -3.72 -5.78
CA ALA A 18 9.51 -4.27 -4.75
C ALA A 18 10.51 -5.23 -5.39
N ASP A 19 11.72 -5.28 -4.84
CA ASP A 19 12.80 -6.16 -5.28
C ASP A 19 13.36 -6.93 -4.07
N GLY A 20 13.98 -8.08 -4.32
CA GLY A 20 14.48 -8.99 -3.28
C GLY A 20 13.57 -10.19 -3.00
N SER A 21 14.05 -11.08 -2.12
CA SER A 21 13.40 -12.36 -1.79
C SER A 21 12.01 -12.21 -1.17
N GLU A 22 11.76 -11.08 -0.49
CA GLU A 22 10.50 -10.80 0.20
C GLU A 22 9.55 -9.95 -0.64
N ALA A 23 9.92 -9.57 -1.87
CA ALA A 23 9.15 -8.64 -2.70
C ALA A 23 7.68 -9.05 -2.87
N LYS A 24 7.41 -10.32 -3.17
CA LYS A 24 6.02 -10.82 -3.32
C LYS A 24 5.23 -10.70 -2.02
N GLN A 25 5.85 -11.03 -0.90
CA GLN A 25 5.21 -10.96 0.41
C GLN A 25 4.92 -9.52 0.81
N ALA A 26 5.89 -8.63 0.57
CA ALA A 26 5.75 -7.19 0.83
C ALA A 26 4.61 -6.58 -0.02
N ILE A 27 4.55 -6.88 -1.32
CA ILE A 27 3.47 -6.39 -2.19
C ILE A 27 2.11 -6.91 -1.71
N SER A 28 2.00 -8.20 -1.40
CA SER A 28 0.74 -8.79 -0.91
C SER A 28 0.26 -8.13 0.38
N ALA A 29 1.15 -7.94 1.35
CA ALA A 29 0.82 -7.29 2.62
C ALA A 29 0.41 -5.82 2.42
N ILE A 30 1.07 -5.10 1.50
CA ILE A 30 0.71 -3.72 1.19
C ILE A 30 -0.66 -3.64 0.49
N SER A 31 -0.97 -4.56 -0.43
CA SER A 31 -2.28 -4.64 -1.07
C SER A 31 -3.39 -4.88 -0.05
N GLU A 32 -3.21 -5.85 0.85
CA GLU A 32 -4.17 -6.13 1.93
C GLU A 32 -4.38 -4.91 2.84
N LEU A 33 -3.31 -4.18 3.17
CA LEU A 33 -3.41 -2.97 3.99
C LEU A 33 -4.20 -1.85 3.29
N ILE A 34 -3.99 -1.64 1.99
CA ILE A 34 -4.70 -0.61 1.21
C ILE A 34 -6.19 -0.99 1.05
N GLU A 35 -6.48 -2.25 0.74
CA GLU A 35 -7.86 -2.76 0.63
C GLU A 35 -8.58 -2.71 1.99
N GLY A 36 -7.84 -2.95 3.07
CA GLY A 36 -8.30 -2.82 4.45
C GLY A 36 -8.40 -1.39 4.97
N LYS A 37 -8.28 -0.36 4.11
CA LYS A 37 -8.29 1.06 4.48
C LYS A 37 -7.36 1.39 5.65
N PHE A 38 -6.15 0.81 5.64
CA PHE A 38 -5.13 1.03 6.66
C PHE A 38 -5.57 0.74 8.10
N GLU A 39 -6.57 -0.14 8.30
CA GLU A 39 -7.15 -0.39 9.64
C GLU A 39 -7.64 0.91 10.32
N GLU A 40 -8.09 1.89 9.54
CA GLU A 40 -8.84 3.03 10.05
C GLU A 40 -10.21 2.52 10.55
N ASP A 41 -10.24 2.02 11.80
CA ASP A 41 -11.45 1.96 12.61
C ASP A 41 -11.94 3.39 12.86
N ASP A 42 -13.22 3.65 12.56
CA ASP A 42 -13.92 4.94 12.76
C ASP A 42 -13.72 5.55 14.17
#